data_AF-A0A533WEM7-F1
#
_entry.id   AF-A0A533WEM7-F1
#
_cell.length_a   1.000
_cell.length_b   1.000
_cell.length_c   1.000
_cell.angle_alpha   90.00
_cell.angle_beta   90.00
_cell.angle_gamma   90.00
#
_symmetry.space_group_name_H-M   'P 1'
#
loop_
_entity.id
_entity.type
_entity.pdbx_description
1 polymer ?
#
loop_
_entity_poly.entity_id
_entity_poly.type
_entity_poly.pdbx_seq_one_letter_code
_entity_poly.pdbx_strand_id
1 'polypeptide(L)' 'MPNLKAKLLKEQEPDKLRETLYDLRAELSKLRSTAARGLNKKDTGKIRKVRRDIAR' A
#
# COMPACT_ATOMS: atom_id res chain seq x y z
N MET A 1 4.31 -2.06 -7.68
CA MET A 1 3.07 -1.58 -7.04
C MET A 1 2.38 -0.62 -7.99
N PRO A 2 1.29 -1.04 -8.65
CA PRO A 2 0.59 -0.23 -9.63
C PRO A 2 -0.05 0.96 -8.90
N ASN A 3 -0.01 2.15 -9.51
CA ASN A 3 -0.79 3.28 -9.00
C ASN A 3 -2.27 2.89 -9.10
N LEU A 4 -2.90 2.52 -7.98
CA LEU A 4 -4.34 2.25 -7.94
C LEU A 4 -5.07 3.50 -8.44
N LYS A 5 -5.76 3.39 -9.57
CA LYS A 5 -6.53 4.51 -10.14
C LYS A 5 -7.85 4.58 -9.39
N ALA A 6 -8.18 5.75 -8.84
CA ALA A 6 -9.42 5.97 -8.08
C ALA A 6 -10.68 5.55 -8.85
N LYS A 7 -10.68 5.72 -10.19
CA LYS A 7 -11.79 5.29 -11.04
C LYS A 7 -12.04 3.77 -10.95
N LEU A 8 -10.98 2.97 -10.95
CA LEU A 8 -11.07 1.51 -10.87
C LEU A 8 -11.53 1.05 -9.47
N LEU A 9 -11.13 1.76 -8.41
CA LEU A 9 -11.58 1.45 -7.04
C LEU A 9 -13.09 1.67 -6.88
N LYS A 10 -13.64 2.71 -7.51
CA LYS A 10 -15.10 2.97 -7.46
C LYS A 10 -15.94 1.91 -8.17
N GLU A 11 -15.34 1.19 -9.12
CA GLU A 11 -15.98 0.12 -9.89
C GLU A 11 -15.84 -1.25 -9.21
N GLN A 12 -15.12 -1.34 -8.08
CA GLN A 12 -14.93 -2.59 -7.34
C GLN A 12 -16.02 -2.82 -6.29
N GLU A 13 -16.30 -4.11 -6.06
CA GLU A 13 -17.13 -4.57 -4.97
C GLU A 13 -16.55 -4.16 -3.59
N PRO A 14 -17.42 -3.82 -2.62
CA PRO A 14 -16.99 -3.34 -1.31
C PRO A 14 -16.12 -4.35 -0.55
N ASP A 15 -16.35 -5.65 -0.73
CA ASP A 15 -15.53 -6.68 -0.08
C ASP A 15 -14.12 -6.75 -0.68
N LYS A 16 -13.99 -6.61 -1.99
CA LYS A 16 -12.67 -6.53 -2.67
C LYS A 16 -11.89 -5.28 -2.25
N LEU A 17 -12.58 -4.17 -2.01
CA LEU A 17 -11.94 -2.96 -1.47
C LEU A 17 -11.39 -3.20 -0.06
N ARG A 18 -12.12 -3.92 0.79
CA ARG A 18 -11.66 -4.28 2.14
C ARG A 18 -10.45 -5.22 2.11
N GLU A 19 -10.48 -6.24 1.26
CA GLU A 19 -9.34 -7.14 1.04
C GLU A 19 -8.11 -6.35 0.57
N THR A 20 -8.28 -5.51 -0.45
CA THR A 20 -7.19 -4.66 -0.98
C THR A 20 -6.63 -3.73 0.10
N LEU A 21 -7.49 -3.14 0.94
CA LEU A 21 -7.06 -2.30 2.06
C LEU A 21 -6.25 -3.10 3.10
N TYR A 22 -6.66 -4.33 3.39
CA TYR A 22 -5.96 -5.22 4.30
C TYR A 22 -4.57 -5.56 3.77
N ASP A 23 -4.47 -5.92 2.49
CA ASP A 23 -3.21 -6.25 1.83
C ASP A 23 -2.23 -5.07 1.83
N LEU A 24 -2.71 -3.86 1.48
CA LEU A 24 -1.88 -2.66 1.49
C LEU A 24 -1.36 -2.32 2.89
N ARG A 25 -2.17 -2.53 3.94
CA ARG A 25 -1.74 -2.32 5.34
C ARG A 25 -0.69 -3.36 5.75
N ALA A 26 -0.86 -4.62 5.36
CA ALA A 26 0.11 -5.68 5.62
C ALA A 26 1.45 -5.39 4.91
N GLU A 27 1.40 -4.92 3.66
CA GLU A 27 2.60 -4.50 2.92
C GLU A 27 3.29 -3.31 3.60
N LEU A 28 2.53 -2.29 4.03
CA LEU A 28 3.08 -1.14 4.74
C LEU A 28 3.81 -1.56 6.02
N SER A 29 3.26 -2.52 6.77
CA SER A 29 3.88 -3.07 7.97
C SER A 29 5.22 -3.74 7.64
N LYS A 30 5.25 -4.58 6.60
CA LYS A 30 6.49 -5.23 6.13
C LYS A 30 7.54 -4.19 5.74
N LEU A 31 7.18 -3.21 4.93
CA LEU A 31 8.08 -2.14 4.48
C LEU A 31 8.62 -1.28 5.63
N ARG A 32 7.80 -1.00 6.65
CA ARG A 32 8.27 -0.29 7.86
C ARG A 32 9.26 -1.14 8.65
N SER A 33 9.00 -2.43 8.81
CA SER A 33 9.89 -3.34 9.54
C SER A 33 11.26 -3.48 8.87
N THR A 34 11.33 -3.46 7.54
CA THR A 34 12.58 -3.54 6.79
C THR A 34 13.33 -2.21 6.79
N ALA A 35 12.61 -1.10 6.70
CA ALA A 35 13.18 0.24 6.81
C ALA A 35 13.76 0.50 8.22
N ALA A 36 13.07 0.10 9.29
CA ALA A 36 13.55 0.23 10.66
C ALA A 36 14.86 -0.55 10.91
N ARG A 37 15.03 -1.69 10.25
CA ARG A 37 16.27 -2.49 10.28
C ARG A 37 17.40 -1.90 9.42
N GLY A 38 17.18 -0.78 8.73
CA GLY A 38 18.18 -0.13 7.86
C GLY A 38 18.47 -0.89 6.57
N LEU A 39 17.74 -1.97 6.29
CA LEU A 39 18.08 -2.92 5.22
C LEU A 39 17.79 -2.38 3.81
N ASN A 40 16.91 -1.38 3.65
CA ASN A 40 16.56 -0.86 2.32
C ASN A 40 16.20 0.64 2.29
N LYS A 41 17.21 1.51 2.08
CA LYS A 41 16.99 2.95 1.84
C LYS A 41 16.12 3.23 0.61
N LYS A 42 16.20 2.39 -0.43
CA LYS A 42 15.39 2.49 -1.66
C LYS A 42 13.90 2.21 -1.45
N ASP A 43 13.53 1.48 -0.39
CA ASP A 43 12.12 1.12 -0.12
C ASP A 43 11.35 2.22 0.62
N THR A 44 12.04 3.25 1.14
CA THR A 44 11.41 4.42 1.76
C THR A 44 10.45 5.15 0.81
N GLY A 45 10.79 5.23 -0.49
CA GLY A 45 9.91 5.77 -1.52
C GLY A 45 8.64 4.94 -1.74
N LYS A 46 8.73 3.62 -1.53
CA LYS A 46 7.59 2.70 -1.61
C LYS A 46 6.64 2.88 -0.42
N ILE A 47 7.16 3.14 0.78
CA ILE A 47 6.33 3.46 1.97
C ILE A 47 5.41 4.66 1.70
N ARG A 48 5.95 5.74 1.12
CA ARG A 48 5.17 6.93 0.78
C ARG A 48 4.11 6.63 -0.30
N LYS A 49 4.39 5.68 -1.19
CA LYS A 49 3.46 5.26 -2.25
C LYS A 49 2.30 4.45 -1.68
N VAL A 50 2.60 3.38 -0.92
CA VAL A 50 1.60 2.51 -0.28
C VAL A 50 0.69 3.32 0.66
N ARG A 51 1.24 4.27 1.44
CA ARG A 51 0.42 5.20 2.24
C ARG A 51 -0.59 6.00 1.42
N ARG A 52 -0.20 6.46 0.24
CA ARG A 52 -1.09 7.20 -0.67
C ARG A 52 -2.12 6.31 -1.31
N ASP A 53 -1.79 5.04 -1.54
CA ASP A 53 -2.73 4.06 -2.09
C ASP A 53 -3.74 3.59 -1.03
N ILE A 54 -3.38 3.52 0.26
CA ILE A 54 -4.33 3.26 1.37
C ILE A 54 -5.31 4.42 1.59
N ALA A 55 -4.85 5.65 1.43
CA ALA A 55 -5.67 6.85 1.64
C ALA A 55 -6.61 7.15 0.47
N ARG A 56 -6.40 6.51 -0.68
CA ARG A 56 -7.18 6.67 -1.90
C ARG A 56 -8.32 5.67 -1.92
#